data_AF-A0AA41S954-F1
#
_entry.id   AF-A0AA41S954-F1
#
_cell.length_a   1.000
_cell.length_b   1.000
_cell.length_c   1.000
_cell.angle_alpha   90.00
_cell.angle_beta   90.00
_cell.angle_gamma   90.00
#
_symmetry.space_group_name_H-M   'P 1'
#
loop_
_entity.id
_entity.type
_entity.pdbx_description
1 polymer ?
#
loop_
_entity_poly.entity_id
_entity_poly.type
_entity_poly.pdbx_seq_one_letter_code
_entity_poly.pdbx_strand_id
1 'polypeptide(L)'
;MILSVLSSPALVSGLMVARAKNPVHSVSFPILVFRDTSGLLLLLGLDFSAMIFPVVHIGAIVVSFLFVVMMFHIQIAEIHEEVLRYLPVSGIIGLILWWEMFFILDNETIPLLPTQTTSLRYTVHAGKVQSWTNLETLGNLLYTYYSVWFLVPSLILLVAMIGAIVLTMHRTTKVKRQDVFRRNAIDSRRTIMRRTTDPLKV
;
A
#
# COMPACT_ATOMS: atom_id res chain seq x y z
N MET A 1 15.83 -13.62 -21.02
CA MET A 1 14.77 -14.64 -20.82
C MET A 1 14.18 -14.59 -19.42
N ILE A 2 14.95 -14.73 -18.34
CA ILE A 2 14.39 -14.67 -16.98
C ILE A 2 13.76 -13.29 -16.67
N LEU A 3 14.38 -12.19 -17.12
CA LEU A 3 13.83 -10.83 -16.97
C LEU A 3 12.43 -10.69 -17.59
N SER A 4 12.22 -11.19 -18.81
CA SER A 4 10.92 -11.14 -19.48
C SER A 4 9.88 -12.05 -18.82
N VAL A 5 10.32 -13.19 -18.27
CA VAL A 5 9.45 -14.12 -17.53
C VAL A 5 8.96 -13.51 -16.22
N LEU A 6 9.73 -12.64 -15.55
CA LEU A 6 9.27 -11.92 -14.36
C LEU A 6 8.46 -10.66 -14.70
N SER A 7 8.81 -9.95 -15.78
CA SER A 7 8.12 -8.71 -16.16
C SER A 7 6.71 -8.94 -16.69
N SER A 8 6.47 -10.03 -17.44
CA SER A 8 5.16 -10.29 -18.04
C SER A 8 4.06 -10.53 -16.99
N PRO A 9 4.24 -11.42 -15.99
CA PRO A 9 3.28 -11.61 -14.90
C PRO A 9 3.05 -10.34 -14.05
N ALA A 10 4.09 -9.52 -13.84
CA ALA A 10 3.95 -8.26 -13.11
C ALA A 10 2.98 -7.29 -13.82
N LEU A 11 3.09 -7.15 -15.14
CA LEU A 11 2.20 -6.32 -15.96
C LEU A 11 0.77 -6.87 -15.96
N VAL A 12 0.62 -8.19 -16.15
CA VAL A 12 -0.70 -8.85 -16.13
C VAL A 12 -1.37 -8.68 -14.78
N SER A 13 -0.64 -8.86 -13.68
CA SER A 13 -1.16 -8.69 -12.33
C SER A 13 -1.55 -7.23 -12.06
N GLY A 14 -0.73 -6.26 -12.50
CA GLY A 14 -1.06 -4.84 -12.41
C GLY A 14 -2.35 -4.46 -13.15
N LEU A 15 -2.55 -5.01 -14.36
CA LEU A 15 -3.80 -4.83 -15.10
C LEU A 15 -4.99 -5.47 -14.37
N MET A 16 -4.78 -6.64 -13.76
CA MET A 16 -5.82 -7.36 -13.02
C MET A 16 -6.25 -6.60 -11.75
N VAL A 17 -5.34 -5.89 -11.06
CA VAL A 17 -5.68 -5.01 -9.93
C VAL A 17 -6.74 -3.98 -10.32
N ALA A 18 -6.55 -3.31 -11.46
CA ALA A 18 -7.44 -2.27 -11.95
C ALA A 18 -8.77 -2.79 -12.51
N ARG A 19 -8.80 -4.05 -12.97
CA ARG A 19 -10.00 -4.68 -13.56
C ARG A 19 -10.84 -5.46 -12.54
N ALA A 20 -10.26 -5.89 -11.42
CA ALA A 20 -10.92 -6.75 -10.45
C ALA A 20 -12.11 -6.04 -9.77
N LYS A 21 -13.32 -6.61 -9.93
CA LYS A 21 -14.54 -6.11 -9.28
C LYS A 21 -14.62 -6.45 -7.79
N ASN A 22 -14.07 -7.60 -7.40
CA ASN A 22 -14.02 -7.99 -6.00
C ASN A 22 -12.83 -7.29 -5.33
N PRO A 23 -13.05 -6.44 -4.32
CA PRO A 23 -11.98 -5.70 -3.67
C PRO A 23 -10.96 -6.61 -2.98
N VAL A 24 -11.36 -7.80 -2.50
CA VAL A 24 -10.41 -8.76 -1.91
C VAL A 24 -9.39 -9.23 -2.96
N HIS A 25 -9.84 -9.51 -4.18
CA HIS A 25 -8.94 -9.89 -5.27
C HIS A 25 -8.08 -8.72 -5.74
N SER A 26 -8.66 -7.52 -5.83
CA SER A 26 -7.92 -6.31 -6.19
C SER A 26 -6.77 -6.03 -5.22
N VAL A 27 -6.95 -6.28 -3.91
CA VAL A 27 -5.88 -6.13 -2.89
C VAL A 27 -4.89 -7.31 -2.87
N SER A 28 -5.25 -8.50 -3.38
CA SER A 28 -4.33 -9.64 -3.43
C SER A 28 -3.36 -9.62 -4.62
N PHE A 29 -3.76 -9.09 -5.77
CA PHE A 29 -2.90 -9.03 -6.97
C PHE A 29 -1.59 -8.20 -6.82
N PRO A 30 -1.53 -7.10 -6.04
CA PRO A 30 -0.30 -6.38 -5.75
C PRO A 30 0.76 -7.25 -5.05
N ILE A 31 0.35 -8.30 -4.32
CA ILE A 31 1.31 -9.27 -3.72
C ILE A 31 2.14 -9.94 -4.82
N LEU A 32 1.51 -10.35 -5.93
CA LEU A 32 2.23 -10.89 -7.09
C LEU A 32 3.14 -9.84 -7.70
N VAL A 33 2.65 -8.62 -7.91
CA VAL A 33 3.44 -7.51 -8.51
C VAL A 33 4.70 -7.24 -7.68
N PHE A 34 4.58 -7.13 -6.36
CA PHE A 34 5.72 -6.86 -5.49
C PHE A 34 6.72 -8.02 -5.43
N ARG A 35 6.23 -9.27 -5.50
CA ARG A 35 7.09 -10.45 -5.59
C ARG A 35 7.90 -10.46 -6.88
N ASP A 36 7.25 -10.24 -8.02
CA ASP A 36 7.91 -10.26 -9.32
C ASP A 36 8.85 -9.04 -9.48
N THR A 37 8.48 -7.88 -8.92
CA THR A 37 9.33 -6.69 -8.86
C THR A 37 10.56 -6.89 -7.98
N SER A 38 10.43 -7.54 -6.82
CA SER A 38 11.57 -7.92 -5.96
C SER A 38 12.54 -8.86 -6.69
N GLY A 39 12.02 -9.82 -7.47
CA GLY A 39 12.84 -10.66 -8.34
C GLY A 39 13.55 -9.88 -9.46
N LEU A 40 12.91 -8.87 -10.05
CA LEU A 40 13.54 -7.95 -11.01
C LEU A 40 14.67 -7.14 -10.37
N LEU A 41 14.48 -6.64 -9.15
CA LEU A 41 15.51 -5.94 -8.37
C LEU A 41 16.72 -6.83 -8.05
N LEU A 42 16.47 -8.11 -7.72
CA LEU A 42 17.52 -9.09 -7.48
C LEU A 42 18.34 -9.35 -8.76
N LEU A 43 17.68 -9.47 -9.92
CA LEU A 43 18.36 -9.63 -11.22
C LEU A 43 19.18 -8.40 -11.62
N LEU A 44 18.78 -7.21 -11.17
CA LEU A 44 19.53 -5.97 -11.36
C LEU A 44 20.76 -5.87 -10.44
N GLY A 45 20.93 -6.80 -9.49
CA GLY A 45 22.04 -6.82 -8.53
C GLY A 45 21.81 -5.90 -7.33
N LEU A 46 20.56 -5.51 -7.04
CA LEU A 46 20.18 -4.67 -5.89
C LEU A 46 19.65 -5.52 -4.73
N ASP A 47 20.52 -6.34 -4.14
CA ASP A 47 20.14 -7.36 -3.13
C ASP A 47 19.41 -6.77 -1.92
N PHE A 48 19.92 -5.67 -1.35
CA PHE A 48 19.27 -5.04 -0.19
C PHE A 48 17.86 -4.54 -0.52
N SER A 49 17.71 -3.85 -1.66
CA SER A 49 16.42 -3.35 -2.09
C SER A 49 15.46 -4.49 -2.40
N ALA A 50 15.94 -5.58 -2.99
CA ALA A 50 15.14 -6.76 -3.28
C ALA A 50 14.57 -7.41 -2.02
N MET A 51 15.32 -7.41 -0.90
CA MET A 51 14.87 -7.99 0.36
C MET A 51 13.91 -7.07 1.13
N ILE A 52 14.14 -5.76 1.14
CA ILE A 52 13.26 -4.81 1.87
C ILE A 52 11.91 -4.61 1.15
N PHE A 53 11.87 -4.76 -0.18
CA PHE A 53 10.67 -4.49 -0.98
C PHE A 53 9.48 -5.38 -0.56
N PRO A 54 9.59 -6.73 -0.49
CA PRO A 54 8.53 -7.60 0.02
C PRO A 54 8.21 -7.34 1.51
N VAL A 55 9.22 -7.10 2.34
CA VAL A 55 9.02 -6.92 3.79
C VAL A 55 8.09 -5.74 4.08
N VAL A 56 8.31 -4.60 3.44
CA VAL A 56 7.50 -3.41 3.67
C VAL A 56 6.20 -3.44 2.87
N HIS A 57 6.26 -3.78 1.58
CA HIS A 57 5.09 -3.68 0.72
C HIS A 57 4.11 -4.83 0.94
N ILE A 58 4.58 -6.07 0.94
CA ILE A 58 3.71 -7.24 1.19
C ILE A 58 3.42 -7.34 2.69
N GLY A 59 4.46 -7.30 3.52
CA GLY A 59 4.34 -7.57 4.96
C GLY A 59 3.56 -6.52 5.73
N ALA A 60 3.82 -5.22 5.51
CA ALA A 60 3.14 -4.16 6.25
C ALA A 60 1.95 -3.58 5.47
N ILE A 61 2.17 -3.07 4.26
CA ILE A 61 1.18 -2.26 3.54
C ILE A 61 0.01 -3.12 3.05
N VAL A 62 0.28 -4.15 2.23
CA VAL A 62 -0.79 -4.96 1.62
C VAL A 62 -1.57 -5.76 2.67
N VAL A 63 -0.90 -6.33 3.68
CA VAL A 63 -1.60 -7.01 4.78
C VAL A 63 -2.50 -6.05 5.58
N SER A 64 -2.06 -4.81 5.83
CA SER A 64 -2.93 -3.81 6.48
C SER A 64 -4.16 -3.49 5.63
N PHE A 65 -3.99 -3.37 4.30
CA PHE A 65 -5.12 -3.19 3.39
C PHE A 65 -6.04 -4.42 3.34
N LEU A 66 -5.49 -5.64 3.38
CA LEU A 66 -6.27 -6.87 3.38
C LEU A 66 -7.17 -6.95 4.63
N PHE A 67 -6.64 -6.56 5.79
CA PHE A 67 -7.41 -6.47 7.03
C PHE A 67 -8.57 -5.48 6.91
N VAL A 68 -8.29 -4.27 6.40
CA VAL A 68 -9.31 -3.22 6.22
C VAL A 68 -10.41 -3.65 5.25
N VAL A 69 -10.03 -4.21 4.10
CA VAL A 69 -11.00 -4.63 3.07
C VAL A 69 -11.83 -5.83 3.50
N MET A 70 -11.27 -6.74 4.31
CA MET A 70 -12.05 -7.87 4.84
C MET A 70 -13.02 -7.44 5.95
N MET A 71 -12.63 -6.48 6.79
CA MET A 71 -13.49 -5.97 7.85
C MET A 71 -14.64 -5.11 7.31
N PHE A 72 -14.41 -4.39 6.21
CA PHE A 72 -15.44 -3.58 5.57
C PHE A 72 -16.24 -4.40 4.56
N HIS A 73 -17.56 -4.51 4.78
CA HIS A 73 -18.45 -5.13 3.80
C HIS A 73 -18.68 -4.18 2.61
N ILE A 74 -17.79 -4.21 1.63
CA ILE A 74 -17.94 -3.45 0.40
C ILE A 74 -19.01 -4.14 -0.45
N GLN A 75 -20.15 -3.48 -0.65
CA GLN A 75 -21.14 -3.95 -1.63
C GLN A 75 -20.53 -3.81 -3.02
N ILE A 76 -20.56 -4.89 -3.78
CA ILE A 76 -20.10 -4.89 -5.18
C ILE A 76 -21.05 -3.97 -5.93
N ALA A 77 -20.64 -2.72 -6.13
CA ALA A 77 -21.40 -1.77 -6.93
C ALA A 77 -21.52 -2.34 -8.34
N GLU A 78 -22.75 -2.51 -8.82
CA GLU A 78 -23.01 -2.75 -10.23
C GLU A 78 -22.32 -1.64 -11.02
N ILE A 79 -21.72 -2.01 -12.15
CA ILE A 79 -20.93 -1.08 -12.95
C ILE A 79 -21.87 0.02 -13.42
N HIS A 80 -21.80 1.19 -12.81
CA HIS A 80 -22.60 2.34 -13.23
C HIS A 80 -22.26 2.64 -14.70
N GLU A 81 -23.27 2.92 -15.53
CA GLU A 81 -23.08 3.31 -16.94
C GLU A 81 -22.08 4.47 -17.09
N GLU A 82 -21.99 5.32 -16.07
CA GLU A 82 -21.01 6.40 -15.97
C GLU A 82 -19.55 5.90 -16.03
N VAL A 83 -19.22 4.78 -15.36
CA VAL A 83 -17.87 4.20 -15.38
C VAL A 83 -17.51 3.68 -16.78
N LEU A 84 -18.47 3.08 -17.50
CA LEU A 84 -18.26 2.67 -18.89
C LEU A 84 -18.01 3.87 -19.81
N ARG A 85 -18.63 5.02 -19.53
CA ARG A 85 -18.47 6.24 -20.32
C ARG A 85 -17.07 6.87 -20.18
N TYR A 86 -16.40 6.71 -19.03
CA TYR A 86 -15.03 7.20 -18.81
C TYR A 86 -13.93 6.21 -19.20
N LEU A 87 -14.26 4.93 -19.41
CA LEU A 87 -13.34 3.90 -19.90
C LEU A 87 -12.64 4.25 -21.23
N PRO A 88 -13.32 4.78 -22.28
CA PRO A 88 -12.63 5.15 -23.51
C PRO A 88 -11.64 6.31 -23.30
N VAL A 89 -11.92 7.23 -22.37
CA VAL A 89 -11.02 8.35 -22.07
C VAL A 89 -9.73 7.86 -21.43
N SER A 90 -9.82 6.99 -20.41
CA SER A 90 -8.61 6.39 -19.80
C SER A 90 -7.85 5.48 -20.78
N GLY A 91 -8.57 4.82 -21.70
CA GLY A 91 -7.97 4.06 -22.80
C GLY A 91 -7.13 4.92 -23.75
N ILE A 92 -7.65 6.09 -24.18
CA ILE A 92 -6.93 7.03 -25.04
C ILE A 92 -5.68 7.56 -24.33
N ILE A 93 -5.80 7.97 -23.06
CA ILE A 93 -4.67 8.47 -22.26
C ILE A 93 -3.61 7.39 -22.11
N GLY A 94 -4.02 6.15 -21.78
CA GLY A 94 -3.10 5.02 -21.68
C GLY A 94 -2.39 4.70 -23.00
N LEU A 95 -3.10 4.81 -24.13
CA LEU A 95 -2.52 4.58 -25.46
C LEU A 95 -1.51 5.66 -25.83
N ILE A 96 -1.78 6.93 -25.50
CA ILE A 96 -0.83 8.03 -25.70
C ILE A 96 0.46 7.77 -24.91
N LEU A 97 0.35 7.41 -23.62
CA LEU A 97 1.52 7.08 -22.80
C LEU A 97 2.28 5.85 -23.34
N TRP A 98 1.56 4.84 -23.82
CA TRP A 98 2.18 3.65 -24.41
C TRP A 98 2.91 3.99 -25.71
N TRP A 99 2.34 4.86 -26.55
CA TRP A 99 2.98 5.39 -27.74
C TRP A 99 4.23 6.22 -27.41
N GLU A 100 4.18 7.05 -26.38
CA GLU A 100 5.33 7.84 -25.92
C GLU A 100 6.48 6.93 -25.47
N MET A 101 6.18 5.86 -24.70
CA MET A 101 7.18 4.86 -24.34
C MET A 101 7.78 4.19 -25.59
N PHE A 102 6.96 3.82 -26.58
CA PHE A 102 7.47 3.22 -27.82
C PHE A 102 8.41 4.17 -28.59
N PHE A 103 8.06 5.44 -28.70
CA PHE A 103 8.90 6.44 -29.39
C PHE A 103 10.25 6.65 -28.69
N ILE A 104 10.29 6.59 -27.36
CA ILE A 104 11.56 6.64 -26.61
C ILE A 104 12.43 5.42 -26.91
N LEU A 105 11.82 4.24 -27.07
CA LEU A 105 12.53 2.99 -27.36
C LEU A 105 13.05 2.91 -28.80
N ASP A 106 12.30 3.47 -29.77
CA ASP A 106 12.65 3.45 -31.20
C ASP A 106 13.75 4.45 -31.59
N ASN A 107 14.18 5.29 -30.63
CA ASN A 107 15.26 6.23 -30.87
C ASN A 107 16.60 5.48 -31.00
N GLU A 108 17.38 5.79 -32.04
CA GLU A 108 18.71 5.22 -32.38
C GLU A 108 19.73 5.28 -31.23
N THR A 109 19.44 6.05 -30.17
CA THR A 109 20.22 6.12 -28.94
C THR A 109 20.22 4.83 -28.11
N ILE A 110 19.23 3.96 -28.28
CA ILE A 110 19.13 2.70 -27.54
C ILE A 110 19.53 1.55 -28.47
N PRO A 111 20.63 0.83 -28.20
CA PRO A 111 20.99 -0.33 -28.99
C PRO A 111 19.94 -1.44 -28.77
N LEU A 112 18.98 -1.55 -29.70
CA LEU A 112 17.87 -2.52 -29.67
C LEU A 112 18.36 -3.97 -29.77
N LEU A 113 19.50 -4.20 -30.41
CA LEU A 113 20.25 -5.45 -30.36
C LEU A 113 21.55 -5.23 -29.59
N PRO A 114 22.04 -6.22 -28.82
CA PRO A 114 23.34 -6.15 -28.19
C PRO A 114 24.43 -6.16 -29.27
N THR A 115 24.76 -4.98 -29.80
CA THR A 115 25.95 -4.71 -30.62
C THR A 115 27.22 -4.70 -29.79
N GLN A 116 27.11 -4.76 -28.45
CA GLN A 116 28.24 -5.08 -27.58
C GLN A 116 28.63 -6.55 -27.77
N THR A 117 29.65 -6.75 -28.60
CA THR A 117 30.53 -7.91 -28.49
C THR A 117 31.01 -8.00 -27.04
N THR A 118 30.48 -8.99 -26.33
CA THR A 118 30.72 -9.25 -24.90
C THR A 118 32.19 -9.51 -24.54
N SER A 119 33.07 -9.59 -25.53
CA SER A 119 34.50 -9.89 -25.40
C SER A 119 35.39 -8.68 -25.07
N LEU A 120 34.93 -7.45 -25.30
CA LEU A 120 35.74 -6.23 -25.03
C LEU A 120 35.27 -5.51 -23.75
N ARG A 121 35.23 -6.23 -22.62
CA ARG A 121 35.01 -5.61 -21.30
C ARG A 121 36.33 -5.44 -20.58
N TYR A 122 36.83 -4.21 -20.51
CA TYR A 122 37.96 -3.87 -19.63
C TYR A 122 37.47 -3.82 -18.18
N THR A 123 37.87 -4.80 -17.37
CA THR A 123 37.55 -4.83 -15.94
C THR A 123 38.70 -4.29 -15.11
N VAL A 124 38.45 -3.20 -14.37
CA VAL A 124 39.44 -2.66 -13.41
C VAL A 124 39.46 -3.53 -12.16
N HIS A 125 40.47 -4.39 -12.02
CA HIS A 125 40.59 -5.29 -10.87
C HIS A 125 40.94 -4.55 -9.55
N ALA A 126 41.56 -3.38 -9.63
CA ALA A 126 41.92 -2.59 -8.45
C ALA A 126 40.70 -2.17 -7.60
N GLY A 127 39.57 -1.85 -8.25
CA GLY A 127 38.32 -1.49 -7.56
C GLY A 127 37.57 -2.67 -6.96
N LYS A 128 38.01 -3.91 -7.20
CA LYS A 128 37.34 -5.14 -6.73
C LYS A 128 38.07 -5.80 -5.55
N VAL A 129 39.22 -5.27 -5.13
CA VAL A 129 40.01 -5.78 -3.99
C VAL A 129 39.23 -5.62 -2.67
N GLN A 130 38.45 -4.55 -2.56
CA GLN A 130 37.52 -4.33 -1.46
C GLN A 130 36.11 -4.10 -2.04
N SER A 131 35.33 -5.18 -2.17
CA SER A 131 33.95 -5.10 -2.64
C SER A 131 33.03 -4.69 -1.49
N TRP A 132 32.47 -3.48 -1.58
CA TRP A 132 31.47 -3.00 -0.65
C TRP A 132 30.10 -3.60 -0.99
N THR A 133 29.33 -3.99 0.03
CA THR A 133 27.96 -4.46 -0.20
C THR A 133 27.02 -3.28 -0.46
N ASN A 134 25.93 -3.51 -1.20
CA ASN A 134 24.92 -2.46 -1.46
C ASN A 134 24.35 -1.84 -0.18
N LEU A 135 24.22 -2.61 0.89
CA LEU A 135 23.74 -2.12 2.18
C LEU A 135 24.77 -1.23 2.87
N GLU A 136 26.03 -1.62 2.82
CA GLU A 136 27.12 -0.88 3.44
C GLU A 136 27.36 0.48 2.76
N THR A 137 27.37 0.51 1.43
CA THR A 137 27.51 1.77 0.67
C THR A 137 26.32 2.69 0.92
N LEU A 138 25.09 2.15 0.89
CA LEU A 138 23.88 2.92 1.16
C LEU A 138 23.89 3.47 2.59
N GLY A 139 24.24 2.66 3.59
CA GLY A 139 24.32 3.08 4.99
C GLY A 139 25.35 4.19 5.20
N ASN A 140 26.55 4.06 4.64
CA ASN A 140 27.58 5.09 4.74
C ASN A 140 27.10 6.43 4.14
N LEU A 141 26.44 6.37 2.97
CA LEU A 141 25.96 7.57 2.30
C LEU A 141 24.79 8.23 3.07
N LEU A 142 23.83 7.43 3.53
CA LEU A 142 22.62 7.90 4.20
C LEU A 142 22.91 8.54 5.56
N TYR A 143 23.75 7.89 6.37
CA TYR A 143 24.03 8.34 7.74
C TYR A 143 25.10 9.45 7.81
N THR A 144 26.09 9.44 6.91
CA THR A 144 27.18 10.43 6.94
C THR A 144 26.85 11.69 6.17
N TYR A 145 26.40 11.55 4.91
CA TYR A 145 26.23 12.70 4.00
C TYR A 145 24.78 13.20 3.94
N TYR A 146 23.80 12.28 3.87
CA TYR A 146 22.39 12.63 3.69
C TYR A 146 21.55 12.49 4.97
N SER A 147 22.15 12.72 6.14
CA SER A 147 21.48 12.56 7.44
C SER A 147 20.18 13.37 7.55
N VAL A 148 20.13 14.58 6.98
CA VAL A 148 18.91 15.41 6.97
C VAL A 148 17.77 14.76 6.18
N TRP A 149 18.08 14.15 5.03
CA TRP A 149 17.09 13.43 4.22
C TRP A 149 16.64 12.12 4.84
N PHE A 150 17.41 11.56 5.77
CA PHE A 150 16.97 10.46 6.63
C PHE A 150 16.07 10.95 7.78
N LEU A 151 16.35 12.14 8.32
CA LEU A 151 15.60 12.73 9.42
C LEU A 151 14.17 13.12 9.01
N VAL A 152 13.97 13.62 7.78
CA VAL A 152 12.64 14.00 7.28
C VAL A 152 11.65 12.80 7.28
N PRO A 153 11.96 11.63 6.70
CA PRO A 153 11.16 10.41 6.82
C PRO A 153 10.89 9.99 8.26
N SER A 154 11.85 10.16 9.18
CA SER A 154 11.63 9.83 10.60
C SER A 154 10.53 10.69 11.23
N LEU A 155 10.47 11.98 10.86
CA LEU A 155 9.41 12.88 11.29
C LEU A 155 8.08 12.54 10.61
N ILE A 156 8.10 12.15 9.33
CA ILE A 156 6.90 11.69 8.61
C ILE A 156 6.32 10.44 9.29
N LEU A 157 7.14 9.49 9.71
CA LEU A 157 6.70 8.30 10.46
C LEU A 157 6.10 8.68 11.82
N LEU A 158 6.69 9.63 12.53
CA LEU A 158 6.13 10.15 13.78
C LEU A 158 4.75 10.79 13.55
N VAL A 159 4.63 11.64 12.54
CA VAL A 159 3.37 12.28 12.16
C VAL A 159 2.33 11.25 11.73
N ALA A 160 2.72 10.20 10.99
CA ALA A 160 1.82 9.12 10.60
C ALA A 160 1.26 8.36 11.82
N MET A 161 2.11 8.06 12.82
CA MET A 161 1.68 7.42 14.06
C MET A 161 0.70 8.30 14.85
N ILE A 162 1.03 9.58 15.05
CA ILE A 162 0.15 10.54 15.74
C ILE A 162 -1.16 10.70 14.96
N GLY A 163 -1.09 10.80 13.64
CA GLY A 163 -2.26 10.93 12.75
C GLY A 163 -3.20 9.73 12.86
N ALA A 164 -2.67 8.51 12.84
CA ALA A 164 -3.46 7.29 13.04
C ALA A 164 -4.13 7.24 14.42
N ILE A 165 -3.42 7.63 15.49
CA ILE A 165 -3.98 7.68 16.85
C ILE A 165 -5.09 8.73 16.95
N VAL A 166 -4.84 9.96 16.50
CA VAL A 166 -5.83 11.05 16.58
C VAL A 166 -7.08 10.74 15.76
N LEU A 167 -6.93 10.12 14.58
CA LEU A 167 -8.05 9.74 13.73
C LEU A 167 -8.90 8.61 14.31
N THR A 168 -8.27 7.66 15.01
CA THR A 168 -8.97 6.51 15.61
C THR A 168 -9.45 6.76 17.04
N MET A 169 -8.94 7.78 17.73
CA MET A 169 -9.33 8.14 19.09
C MET A 169 -10.74 8.75 19.13
N HIS A 170 -11.74 7.92 18.88
CA HIS A 170 -13.14 8.29 18.98
C HIS A 170 -13.58 8.24 20.45
N ARG A 171 -13.76 9.39 21.09
CA ARG A 171 -14.38 9.47 22.41
C ARG A 171 -15.87 9.16 22.28
N THR A 172 -16.27 7.95 22.67
CA THR A 172 -17.68 7.57 22.76
C THR A 172 -18.35 8.32 23.92
N THR A 173 -18.94 9.48 23.62
CA THR A 173 -19.59 10.35 24.63
C THR A 173 -20.95 9.83 25.11
N LYS A 174 -21.52 8.82 24.47
CA LYS A 174 -22.86 8.27 24.80
C LYS A 174 -22.86 6.78 25.15
N VAL A 175 -21.86 6.31 25.89
CA VAL A 175 -22.05 5.05 26.64
C VAL A 175 -22.88 5.39 27.88
N LYS A 176 -24.08 4.82 28.02
CA LYS A 176 -24.84 4.86 29.28
C LYS A 176 -24.03 4.12 30.35
N ARG A 177 -23.10 4.81 31.00
CA ARG A 177 -22.39 4.27 32.15
C ARG A 177 -23.36 4.29 33.33
N GLN A 178 -23.65 3.11 33.87
CA GLN A 178 -24.36 3.04 35.14
C GLN A 178 -23.43 3.57 36.22
N ASP A 179 -23.83 4.68 36.83
CA ASP A 179 -23.23 5.12 38.08
C ASP A 179 -23.83 4.27 39.20
N VAL A 180 -23.04 3.29 39.68
CA VAL A 180 -23.44 2.34 40.73
C VAL A 180 -23.74 3.07 42.03
N PHE A 181 -23.02 4.16 42.33
CA PHE A 181 -23.27 4.97 43.51
C PHE A 181 -24.60 5.71 43.40
N ARG A 182 -24.89 6.29 42.22
CA ARG A 182 -26.18 6.94 41.98
C ARG A 182 -27.36 5.96 42.00
N ARG A 183 -27.16 4.69 41.64
CA ARG A 183 -28.20 3.64 41.72
C ARG A 183 -28.42 3.14 43.15
N ASN A 184 -27.36 3.01 43.95
CA ASN A 184 -27.44 2.59 45.35
C ASN A 184 -27.95 3.70 46.27
N ALA A 185 -27.75 4.97 45.90
CA ALA A 185 -28.26 6.12 46.65
C ALA A 185 -29.75 6.43 46.38
N ILE A 186 -30.44 5.64 45.55
CA ILE A 186 -31.88 5.80 45.32
C ILE A 186 -32.63 5.28 46.54
N ASP A 187 -33.26 6.19 47.27
CA ASP A 187 -34.13 5.87 48.42
C ASP A 187 -35.38 5.10 47.96
N SER A 188 -35.60 3.93 48.57
CA SER A 188 -36.71 3.00 48.30
C SER A 188 -38.09 3.68 48.40
N ARG A 189 -38.20 4.71 49.27
CA ARG A 189 -39.48 5.41 49.52
C ARG A 189 -39.96 6.27 48.34
N ARG A 190 -39.08 6.70 47.44
CA ARG A 190 -39.45 7.52 46.26
C ARG A 190 -39.88 6.71 45.04
N THR A 191 -39.64 5.40 45.04
CA THR A 191 -39.89 4.55 43.86
C THR A 191 -41.33 4.04 43.78
N ILE A 192 -42.05 4.01 44.90
CA ILE A 192 -43.43 3.50 44.96
C ILE A 192 -44.40 4.67 44.82
N MET A 193 -44.70 5.09 43.58
CA MET A 193 -45.81 5.99 43.30
C MET A 193 -47.09 5.16 43.18
N ARG A 194 -47.96 5.25 44.20
CA ARG A 194 -49.26 4.57 44.20
C ARG A 194 -50.15 5.24 43.14
N ARG A 195 -50.32 4.60 41.98
CA ARG A 195 -51.31 5.02 40.98
C ARG A 195 -52.70 4.70 41.56
N THR A 196 -53.35 5.70 42.15
CA THR A 196 -54.78 5.61 42.45
C THR A 196 -55.52 5.59 41.12
N THR A 197 -56.23 4.50 40.85
CA THR A 197 -57.18 4.40 39.74
C THR A 197 -58.37 5.31 40.05
N ASP A 198 -58.65 6.28 39.17
CA ASP A 198 -59.91 7.02 39.20
C ASP A 198 -61.09 6.04 39.03
N PRO A 199 -62.17 6.16 39.82
CA PRO A 199 -63.34 5.33 39.63
C PRO A 199 -63.99 5.66 38.29
N LEU A 200 -64.13 4.63 37.45
CA LEU A 200 -64.91 4.67 36.22
C LEU A 200 -66.32 5.20 36.54
N LYS A 201 -66.66 6.37 36.01
CA LYS A 201 -68.05 6.84 35.95
C LYS A 201 -68.80 5.95 34.96
N VAL A 202 -69.76 5.20 35.49
CA VAL A 202 -70.81 4.47 34.76
C VAL A 202 -71.76 5.46 34.10
#